data_AF-A0A7S0Q460-F1
#
_entry.id   AF-A0A7S0Q460-F1
#
_cell.length_a   1.000
_cell.length_b   1.000
_cell.length_c   1.000
_cell.angle_alpha   90.00
_cell.angle_beta   90.00
_cell.angle_gamma   90.00
#
_symmetry.space_group_name_H-M   'P 1'
#
loop_
_entity.id
_entity.type
_entity.pdbx_description
1 polymer ?
#
loop_
_entity_poly.entity_id
_entity_poly.type
_entity_poly.pdbx_seq_one_letter_code
_entity_poly.pdbx_strand_id
1 'polypeptide(L)'
;WLFSRRLHDCFQPTMGSDDEKKEKKEEEVVDPEKQDELIEISELRFILGLPNDLSDATEKKEKKQRLMELVESKDRAVLYTILCEEFGWRSNAKLLKKMQAANKKQLEEHEAAIEEAKKNA
;
A
#
# COMPACT_ATOMS: atom_id res chain seq x y z
N TRP A 1 4.93 -47.39 34.41
CA TRP A 1 6.04 -46.86 35.24
C TRP A 1 7.31 -46.91 34.40
N LEU A 2 8.04 -45.78 34.39
CA LEU A 2 9.48 -45.61 34.07
C LEU A 2 9.94 -45.50 32.61
N PHE A 3 10.09 -44.24 32.18
CA PHE A 3 11.34 -43.59 31.78
C PHE A 3 12.43 -44.44 31.09
N SER A 4 12.74 -44.08 29.85
CA SER A 4 14.09 -44.13 29.23
C SER A 4 14.15 -42.96 28.25
N ARG A 5 14.58 -41.76 28.66
CA ARG A 5 15.97 -41.29 28.85
C ARG A 5 16.84 -41.45 27.59
N ARG A 6 17.01 -40.30 26.92
CA ARG A 6 18.27 -39.81 26.35
C ARG A 6 18.78 -40.51 25.08
N LEU A 7 18.47 -39.88 23.94
CA LEU A 7 19.38 -39.77 22.82
C LEU A 7 19.65 -38.28 22.56
N HIS A 8 20.88 -37.89 22.83
CA HIS A 8 21.68 -36.84 22.20
C HIS A 8 21.01 -35.48 21.93
N ASP A 9 21.28 -34.44 22.70
CA ASP A 9 22.53 -33.67 22.63
C ASP A 9 23.00 -33.49 21.17
N CYS A 10 22.52 -32.43 20.51
CA CYS A 10 23.19 -31.71 19.41
C CYS A 10 22.34 -30.50 18.98
N PHE A 11 22.15 -29.49 19.84
CA PHE A 11 21.88 -28.14 19.36
C PHE A 11 22.32 -27.11 20.39
N GLN A 12 23.64 -26.96 20.52
CA GLN A 12 24.20 -25.70 21.00
C GLN A 12 24.42 -24.80 19.79
N PRO A 13 23.78 -23.62 19.69
CA PRO A 13 24.28 -22.60 18.80
C PRO A 13 25.54 -22.00 19.46
N THR A 14 26.69 -22.31 18.87
CA THR A 14 27.95 -21.62 19.15
C THR A 14 27.82 -20.15 18.78
N MET A 15 28.22 -19.27 19.69
CA MET A 15 28.56 -17.87 19.40
C MET A 15 29.50 -17.84 18.19
N GLY A 16 28.98 -17.39 17.05
CA GLY A 16 29.74 -16.95 15.90
C GLY A 16 29.66 -15.43 15.85
N SER A 17 30.75 -14.79 16.24
CA SER A 17 31.07 -13.41 15.91
C SER A 17 31.40 -13.33 14.43
N ASP A 18 30.50 -12.73 13.64
CA ASP A 18 30.84 -12.20 12.33
C ASP A 18 30.19 -10.83 12.18
N ASP A 19 31.05 -9.84 11.91
CA ASP A 19 30.75 -8.47 11.58
C ASP A 19 29.76 -8.35 10.41
N GLU A 20 28.46 -8.31 10.69
CA GLU A 20 27.48 -7.78 9.74
C GLU A 20 27.35 -6.27 9.90
N LYS A 21 28.23 -5.61 9.15
CA LYS A 21 27.96 -4.42 8.34
C LYS A 21 26.59 -3.77 8.61
N LYS A 22 26.66 -2.67 9.35
CA LYS A 22 25.64 -1.67 9.59
C LYS A 22 25.05 -1.14 8.27
N GLU A 23 24.09 -1.85 7.69
CA GLU A 23 23.14 -1.23 6.78
C GLU A 23 22.20 -0.39 7.65
N LYS A 24 22.45 0.92 7.67
CA LYS A 24 21.40 1.88 7.98
C LYS A 24 20.32 1.67 6.94
N LYS A 25 19.36 0.81 7.24
CA LYS A 25 18.05 0.87 6.63
C LYS A 25 17.55 2.27 6.96
N GLU A 26 17.54 3.16 5.97
CA GLU A 26 16.73 4.35 6.04
C GLU A 26 15.31 3.85 6.24
N GLU A 27 14.90 3.81 7.51
CA GLU A 27 13.54 3.53 7.89
C GLU A 27 12.77 4.73 7.36
N GLU A 28 12.25 4.57 6.14
CA GLU A 28 11.30 5.50 5.55
C GLU A 28 10.24 5.72 6.63
N VAL A 29 10.17 6.95 7.15
CA VAL A 29 9.18 7.32 8.15
C VAL A 29 7.84 7.27 7.44
N VAL A 30 7.24 6.08 7.42
CA VAL A 30 5.90 5.88 6.92
C VAL A 30 4.99 6.55 7.94
N ASP A 31 4.50 7.71 7.54
CA ASP A 31 3.45 8.44 8.24
C ASP A 31 2.27 7.47 8.47
N PRO A 32 1.97 7.09 9.73
CA PRO A 32 1.07 5.98 10.04
C PRO A 32 -0.33 6.18 9.43
N GLU A 33 -0.79 7.43 9.33
CA GLU A 33 -2.09 7.78 8.75
C GLU A 33 -2.18 7.43 7.25
N LYS A 34 -1.06 7.52 6.51
CA LYS A 34 -1.02 7.17 5.07
C LYS A 34 -1.05 5.66 4.87
N GLN A 35 -0.53 4.90 5.84
CA GLN A 35 -0.50 3.44 5.80
C GLN A 35 -1.90 2.87 6.00
N ASP A 36 -2.68 3.46 6.89
CA ASP A 36 -4.06 3.08 7.15
C ASP A 36 -4.94 3.20 5.88
N GLU A 37 -4.78 4.30 5.11
CA GLU A 37 -5.52 4.49 3.84
C GLU A 37 -5.17 3.43 2.78
N LEU A 38 -3.89 3.03 2.70
CA LEU A 38 -3.44 2.02 1.74
C LEU A 38 -3.97 0.64 2.07
N ILE A 39 -4.00 0.31 3.37
CA ILE A 39 -4.59 -0.93 3.88
C ILE A 39 -6.09 -0.95 3.52
N GLU A 40 -6.84 0.12 3.82
CA GLU A 40 -8.27 0.21 3.50
C GLU A 40 -8.52 0.00 1.99
N ILE A 41 -7.75 0.65 1.13
CA ILE A 41 -7.85 0.48 -0.34
C ILE A 41 -7.62 -0.99 -0.74
N SER A 42 -6.61 -1.64 -0.15
CA SER A 42 -6.27 -3.03 -0.47
C SER A 42 -7.37 -4.01 -0.05
N GLU A 43 -7.95 -3.79 1.13
CA GLU A 43 -9.07 -4.58 1.64
C GLU A 43 -10.32 -4.43 0.77
N LEU A 44 -10.66 -3.18 0.42
CA LEU A 44 -11.82 -2.89 -0.44
C LEU A 44 -11.66 -3.53 -1.81
N ARG A 45 -10.48 -3.40 -2.43
CA ARG A 45 -10.17 -4.06 -3.70
C ARG A 45 -10.33 -5.57 -3.60
N PHE A 46 -9.82 -6.18 -2.53
CA PHE A 46 -9.90 -7.62 -2.31
C PHE A 46 -11.37 -8.09 -2.24
N ILE A 47 -12.20 -7.41 -1.44
CA ILE A 47 -13.62 -7.75 -1.29
C ILE A 47 -14.36 -7.67 -2.63
N LEU A 48 -14.05 -6.66 -3.45
CA LEU A 48 -14.66 -6.51 -4.78
C LEU A 48 -14.26 -7.62 -5.76
N GLY A 49 -13.09 -8.21 -5.59
CA GLY A 49 -12.59 -9.34 -6.39
C GLY A 49 -13.19 -10.70 -6.01
N LEU A 50 -13.90 -10.81 -4.88
CA LEU A 50 -14.49 -12.06 -4.44
C LEU A 50 -15.62 -12.52 -5.40
N PRO A 51 -15.84 -13.83 -5.56
CA PRO A 51 -16.97 -14.35 -6.33
C PRO A 51 -18.31 -13.92 -5.73
N ASN A 52 -19.38 -13.97 -6.52
CA ASN A 52 -20.71 -13.52 -6.09
C ASN A 52 -21.37 -14.46 -5.06
N ASP A 53 -20.85 -15.67 -4.90
CA ASP A 53 -21.37 -16.65 -3.94
C ASP A 53 -20.95 -16.34 -2.49
N LEU A 54 -19.90 -15.52 -2.31
CA LEU A 54 -19.30 -15.20 -1.01
C LEU A 54 -19.59 -13.77 -0.53
N SER A 55 -20.18 -12.92 -1.37
CA SER A 55 -20.40 -11.51 -1.03
C SER A 55 -21.61 -10.95 -1.76
N ASP A 56 -22.44 -10.25 -0.98
CA ASP A 56 -23.68 -9.66 -1.45
C ASP A 56 -23.45 -8.52 -2.44
N ALA A 57 -24.33 -8.45 -3.45
CA ALA A 57 -24.25 -7.43 -4.49
C ALA A 57 -24.44 -6.00 -3.95
N THR A 58 -25.16 -5.83 -2.84
CA THR A 58 -25.32 -4.55 -2.12
C THR A 58 -24.03 -4.12 -1.45
N GLU A 59 -23.38 -5.02 -0.72
CA GLU A 59 -22.10 -4.74 -0.05
C GLU A 59 -21.03 -4.37 -1.08
N LYS A 60 -20.92 -5.09 -2.20
CA LYS A 60 -19.96 -4.75 -3.25
C LYS A 60 -20.18 -3.35 -3.83
N LYS A 61 -21.43 -2.89 -3.92
CA LYS A 61 -21.71 -1.52 -4.39
C LYS A 61 -21.24 -0.47 -3.39
N GLU A 62 -21.50 -0.68 -2.11
CA GLU A 62 -21.05 0.21 -1.03
C GLU A 62 -19.52 0.26 -0.94
N LYS A 63 -18.86 -0.90 -0.99
CA LYS A 63 -17.39 -1.00 -0.97
C LYS A 63 -16.76 -0.36 -2.21
N LYS A 64 -17.39 -0.52 -3.38
CA LYS A 64 -16.96 0.18 -4.60
C LYS A 64 -17.06 1.69 -4.45
N GLN A 65 -18.15 2.20 -3.90
CA GLN A 65 -18.32 3.62 -3.69
C GLN A 65 -17.25 4.16 -2.73
N ARG A 66 -17.02 3.48 -1.60
CA ARG A 66 -15.99 3.85 -0.64
C ARG A 66 -14.59 3.86 -1.27
N LEU A 67 -14.27 2.84 -2.08
CA LEU A 67 -13.00 2.77 -2.80
C LEU A 67 -12.83 3.95 -3.77
N MET A 68 -13.88 4.30 -4.50
CA MET A 68 -13.87 5.45 -5.40
C MET A 68 -13.67 6.78 -4.65
N GLU A 69 -14.31 6.96 -3.49
CA GLU A 69 -14.12 8.14 -2.64
C GLU A 69 -12.67 8.30 -2.18
N LEU A 70 -12.02 7.21 -1.76
CA LEU A 70 -10.59 7.23 -1.36
C LEU A 70 -9.64 7.50 -2.53
N VAL A 71 -9.98 6.99 -3.71
CA VAL A 71 -9.19 7.22 -4.93
C VAL A 71 -9.30 8.68 -5.36
N GLU A 72 -10.49 9.27 -5.31
CA GLU A 72 -10.74 10.67 -5.66
C GLU A 72 -10.17 11.67 -4.65
N SER A 73 -10.19 11.35 -3.35
CA SER A 73 -9.73 12.27 -2.30
C SER A 73 -8.23 12.60 -2.35
N LYS A 74 -7.43 11.67 -2.87
CA LYS A 74 -5.96 11.81 -3.02
C LYS A 74 -5.52 11.88 -4.48
N ASP A 75 -6.45 12.17 -5.40
CA ASP A 75 -6.20 12.29 -6.83
C ASP A 75 -5.40 11.10 -7.43
N ARG A 76 -5.61 9.87 -6.96
CA ARG A 76 -4.85 8.66 -7.37
C ARG A 76 -5.21 8.15 -8.78
N ALA A 77 -4.87 8.92 -9.80
CA ALA A 77 -5.31 8.68 -11.19
C ALA A 77 -4.89 7.31 -11.74
N VAL A 78 -3.67 6.87 -11.46
CA VAL A 78 -3.13 5.57 -11.93
C VAL A 78 -3.86 4.40 -11.26
N LEU A 79 -4.19 4.53 -9.97
CA LEU A 79 -4.95 3.50 -9.27
C LEU A 79 -6.36 3.38 -9.86
N TYR A 80 -7.00 4.50 -10.18
CA TYR A 80 -8.31 4.51 -10.84
C TYR A 80 -8.30 3.79 -12.20
N THR A 81 -7.27 4.00 -13.04
CA THR A 81 -7.17 3.32 -14.34
C THR A 81 -7.06 1.81 -14.15
N ILE A 82 -6.19 1.35 -13.25
CA ILE A 82 -5.98 -0.07 -12.97
C ILE A 82 -7.27 -0.72 -12.46
N LEU A 83 -7.98 -0.08 -11.53
CA LEU A 83 -9.25 -0.59 -11.00
C LEU A 83 -10.33 -0.67 -12.09
N CYS A 84 -10.39 0.31 -12.99
CA CYS A 84 -11.33 0.27 -14.10
C CYS A 84 -11.05 -0.89 -15.05
N GLU A 85 -9.78 -1.16 -15.35
CA GLU A 85 -9.36 -2.27 -16.19
C GLU A 85 -9.62 -3.62 -15.52
N GLU A 86 -9.23 -3.77 -14.24
CA GLU A 86 -9.36 -5.01 -13.47
C GLU A 86 -10.83 -5.45 -13.31
N PHE A 87 -11.72 -4.51 -12.99
CA PHE A 87 -13.14 -4.80 -12.77
C PHE A 87 -14.02 -4.55 -14.00
N GLY A 88 -13.43 -4.17 -15.14
CA GLY A 88 -14.16 -3.84 -16.37
C GLY A 88 -15.14 -2.67 -16.21
N TRP A 89 -14.85 -1.72 -15.33
CA TRP A 89 -15.69 -0.54 -15.12
C TRP A 89 -15.48 0.50 -16.23
N ARG A 90 -16.52 1.29 -16.52
CA ARG A 90 -16.40 2.41 -17.44
C ARG A 90 -15.54 3.52 -16.82
N SER A 91 -14.37 3.76 -17.39
CA SER A 91 -13.50 4.87 -16.99
C SER A 91 -14.13 6.22 -17.32
N ASN A 92 -14.15 7.14 -16.36
CA ASN A 92 -14.58 8.52 -16.59
C ASN A 92 -13.38 9.39 -16.98
N ALA A 93 -13.26 9.72 -18.27
CA ALA A 93 -12.17 10.52 -18.81
C ALA A 93 -12.09 11.94 -18.21
N LYS A 94 -13.23 12.53 -17.80
CA LYS A 94 -13.25 13.86 -17.18
C LYS A 94 -12.64 13.81 -15.77
N LEU A 95 -12.97 12.77 -15.01
CA LEU A 95 -12.41 12.54 -13.68
C LEU A 95 -10.91 12.28 -13.75
N LEU A 96 -10.47 11.41 -14.68
CA LEU A 96 -9.05 11.13 -14.90
C LEU A 96 -8.22 12.38 -15.19
N LYS A 97 -8.69 13.23 -16.11
CA LYS A 97 -8.00 14.48 -16.45
C LYS A 97 -7.88 15.42 -15.25
N LYS A 98 -8.92 15.49 -14.40
CA LYS A 98 -8.91 16.30 -13.18
C LYS A 98 -7.82 15.82 -12.22
N MET A 99 -7.80 14.51 -11.94
CA MET A 99 -6.83 13.92 -11.01
C MET A 99 -5.39 14.02 -11.53
N GLN A 100 -5.18 13.79 -12.83
CA GLN A 100 -3.86 13.96 -13.45
C GLN A 100 -3.35 15.41 -13.37
N ALA A 101 -4.22 16.40 -13.59
CA ALA A 101 -3.85 17.80 -13.48
C ALA A 101 -3.51 18.20 -12.04
N ALA A 102 -4.29 17.72 -11.06
CA ALA A 102 -4.02 17.94 -9.65
C ALA A 102 -2.67 17.33 -9.21
N ASN A 103 -2.39 16.08 -9.60
CA ASN A 103 -1.11 15.44 -9.31
C ASN A 103 0.07 16.16 -9.94
N LYS A 104 -0.05 16.61 -11.20
CA LYS A 104 1.01 17.36 -11.88
C LYS A 104 1.35 18.65 -11.13
N LYS A 105 0.32 19.36 -10.66
CA LYS A 105 0.48 20.59 -9.86
C LYS A 105 1.18 20.32 -8.54
N GLN A 106 0.80 19.25 -7.82
CA GLN A 106 1.47 18.88 -6.57
C GLN A 106 2.93 18.47 -6.80
N LEU A 107 3.23 17.73 -7.87
CA LEU A 107 4.61 17.39 -8.23
C LEU A 107 5.46 18.63 -8.52
N GLU A 108 4.93 19.59 -9.29
CA GLU A 108 5.62 20.85 -9.58
C GLU A 108 5.86 21.67 -8.29
N GLU A 109 4.90 21.70 -7.36
CA GLU A 109 5.04 22.35 -6.05
C GLU A 109 6.13 21.69 -5.20
N HIS A 110 6.18 20.36 -5.17
CA HIS A 110 7.22 19.61 -4.44
C HIS A 110 8.61 19.80 -5.08
N GLU A 111 8.71 19.79 -6.40
CA GLU A 111 9.96 20.06 -7.12
C GLU A 111 10.48 21.47 -6.83
N ALA A 112 9.60 22.47 -6.84
CA ALA A 112 9.97 23.84 -6.49
C ALA A 112 10.46 23.95 -5.04
N ALA A 113 9.78 23.32 -4.09
CA ALA A 113 10.19 23.29 -2.69
C ALA A 113 11.54 22.59 -2.49
N ILE A 114 11.80 21.50 -3.23
CA ILE A 114 13.09 20.81 -3.21
C ILE A 114 14.19 21.71 -3.76
N GLU A 115 13.96 22.40 -4.88
CA GLU A 115 14.94 23.31 -5.48
C GLU A 115 15.24 24.53 -4.60
N GLU A 116 14.24 25.05 -3.88
CA GLU A 116 14.45 26.09 -2.87
C GLU A 116 15.27 25.56 -1.70
N ALA A 117 14.92 24.38 -1.16
CA ALA A 117 15.64 23.76 -0.06
C ALA A 117 17.11 23.50 -0.40
N LYS A 118 17.41 23.08 -1.65
CA LYS A 118 18.79 22.89 -2.12
C LYS A 118 19.60 24.18 -2.22
N LYS A 119 18.96 25.30 -2.56
CA LYS A 119 19.64 26.60 -2.71
C LYS A 119 19.90 27.29 -1.37
N ASN A 120 19.10 26.97 -0.36
CA ASN A 120 19.19 27.53 0.99
C ASN A 120 19.94 26.62 2.00
N ALA A 121 20.53 25.51 1.53
CA ALA A 121 21.37 24.60 2.32
C ALA A 121 22.85 25.00 2.26
#